data_AF-A0A940BEQ0-F1
#
_entry.id   AF-A0A940BEQ0-F1
#
_cell.length_a   1.000
_cell.length_b   1.000
_cell.length_c   1.000
_cell.angle_alpha   90.00
_cell.angle_beta   90.00
_cell.angle_gamma   90.00
#
_symmetry.space_group_name_H-M   'P 1'
#
loop_
_entity.id
_entity.type
_entity.pdbx_description
1 polymer ?
#
loop_
_entity_poly.entity_id
_entity_poly.type
_entity_poly.pdbx_seq_one_letter_code
_entity_poly.pdbx_strand_id
1 'polypeptide(L)'
;MNKWRIEDSAELYNIGGWGLKYFSINDSGHVTVTPKSTCVPVDLADVMDELHSRKVTAPVLLRFPDILDNRIDKISSCFKKAAKEYEYQGANF
;
A
#
# COMPACT_ATOMS: atom_id res chain seq x y z
N MET A 1 32.84 1.03 -7.48
CA MET A 1 31.48 0.66 -7.01
C MET A 1 30.56 1.81 -7.37
N ASN A 2 29.43 1.54 -8.02
CA ASN A 2 28.43 2.57 -8.27
C ASN A 2 27.81 3.03 -6.94
N LYS A 3 27.44 4.31 -6.84
CA LYS A 3 26.82 4.89 -5.64
C LYS A 3 25.40 4.35 -5.52
N TRP A 4 25.07 3.73 -4.38
CA TRP A 4 23.73 3.22 -4.07
C TRP A 4 22.69 4.34 -4.13
N ARG A 5 21.56 4.07 -4.79
CA ARG A 5 20.43 4.98 -4.95
C ARG A 5 19.14 4.38 -4.40
N ILE A 6 18.10 5.20 -4.32
CA ILE A 6 16.77 4.78 -3.86
C ILE A 6 16.16 3.78 -4.85
N GLU A 7 16.42 3.94 -6.15
CA GLU A 7 15.93 3.00 -7.16
C GLU A 7 16.53 1.60 -6.97
N ASP A 8 17.81 1.52 -6.55
CA ASP A 8 18.48 0.26 -6.29
C ASP A 8 17.81 -0.50 -5.12
N SER A 9 17.34 0.20 -4.08
CA SER A 9 16.61 -0.44 -2.97
C SER A 9 15.19 -0.84 -3.36
N ALA A 10 14.50 0.00 -4.13
CA ALA A 10 13.16 -0.31 -4.64
C ALA A 10 13.17 -1.56 -5.53
N GLU A 11 14.20 -1.70 -6.37
CA GLU A 11 14.42 -2.86 -7.22
C GLU A 11 14.83 -4.09 -6.41
N LEU A 12 15.82 -3.97 -5.53
CA LEU A 12 16.32 -5.07 -4.71
C LEU A 12 15.20 -5.73 -3.87
N TYR A 13 14.36 -4.92 -3.22
CA TYR A 13 13.25 -5.41 -2.40
C TYR A 13 11.95 -5.60 -3.20
N ASN A 14 11.97 -5.29 -4.49
CA ASN A 14 10.85 -5.42 -5.42
C ASN A 14 9.54 -4.85 -4.84
N ILE A 15 9.60 -3.69 -4.19
CA ILE A 15 8.42 -3.09 -3.56
C ILE A 15 7.31 -2.79 -4.57
N GLY A 16 7.67 -2.47 -5.82
CA GLY A 16 6.70 -2.30 -6.91
C GLY A 16 5.98 -3.60 -7.27
N GLY A 17 6.60 -4.77 -7.10
CA GLY A 17 6.03 -6.06 -7.45
C GLY A 17 4.93 -6.54 -6.49
N TRP A 18 5.09 -6.29 -5.19
CA TRP A 18 4.14 -6.74 -4.15
C TRP A 18 3.36 -5.59 -3.50
N GLY A 19 3.94 -4.39 -3.44
CA GLY A 19 3.37 -3.21 -2.77
C GLY A 19 2.21 -2.57 -3.54
N LEU A 20 2.02 -2.95 -4.80
CA LEU A 20 1.00 -2.40 -5.70
C LEU A 20 1.07 -0.87 -5.71
N LYS A 21 -0.06 -0.19 -5.47
CA LYS A 21 -0.13 1.27 -5.33
C LYS A 21 -0.22 1.71 -3.86
N TYR A 22 -0.13 0.78 -2.92
CA TYR A 22 -0.26 1.08 -1.49
C TYR A 22 1.09 1.34 -0.85
N PHE A 23 2.14 0.62 -1.25
CA PHE A 23 3.48 0.77 -0.68
C PHE A 23 4.47 1.25 -1.73
N SER A 24 5.29 2.24 -1.37
CA SER A 24 6.33 2.81 -2.23
C SER A 24 7.49 3.33 -1.39
N ILE A 25 8.55 3.82 -2.04
CA ILE A 25 9.67 4.49 -1.39
C ILE A 25 9.65 5.98 -1.81
N ASN A 26 9.78 6.90 -0.85
CA ASN A 26 9.83 8.34 -1.13
C ASN A 26 11.25 8.84 -1.44
N ASP A 27 11.39 10.13 -1.73
CA ASP A 27 12.67 10.78 -2.07
C ASP A 27 13.69 10.79 -0.93
N SER A 28 13.26 10.49 0.31
CA SER A 28 14.13 10.31 1.47
C SER A 28 14.58 8.85 1.66
N GLY A 29 14.10 7.93 0.81
CA GLY A 29 14.40 6.51 0.89
C GLY A 29 13.55 5.76 1.93
N HIS A 30 12.51 6.37 2.48
CA HIS A 30 11.62 5.74 3.45
C HIS A 30 10.43 5.04 2.78
N VAL A 31 9.91 4.01 3.44
CA VAL A 31 8.68 3.34 2.99
C VAL A 31 7.48 4.21 3.31
N THR A 32 6.67 4.48 2.28
CA THR A 32 5.41 5.20 2.42
C THR A 32 4.21 4.29 2.15
N VAL A 33 3.11 4.54 2.87
CA VAL A 33 1.82 3.89 2.66
C VAL A 33 0.78 4.88 2.14
N THR A 34 0.11 4.53 1.05
CA THR A 34 -0.97 5.30 0.43
C THR A 34 -2.24 4.43 0.44
N PRO A 35 -3.07 4.47 1.49
CA PRO A 35 -4.15 3.49 1.67
C PRO A 35 -5.23 3.53 0.58
N LYS A 36 -5.49 4.71 0.01
CA LYS A 36 -6.36 4.96 -1.13
C LYS A 36 -5.66 5.94 -2.07
N SER A 37 -5.91 5.87 -3.38
CA SER A 37 -5.24 6.71 -4.38
C SER A 37 -5.50 8.21 -4.24
N THR A 38 -6.51 8.60 -3.46
CA THR A 38 -6.86 10.00 -3.15
C THR A 38 -6.27 10.48 -1.83
N CYS A 39 -5.65 9.60 -1.05
CA CYS A 39 -5.05 9.95 0.23
C CYS A 39 -3.62 10.47 0.04
N VAL A 40 -3.16 11.28 0.98
CA VAL A 40 -1.76 11.67 1.08
C VAL A 40 -0.93 10.45 1.52
N PRO A 41 0.24 10.19 0.92
CA PRO A 41 1.15 9.16 1.38
C PRO A 41 1.60 9.41 2.82
N VAL A 42 1.66 8.34 3.62
CA VAL A 42 2.12 8.37 5.01
C VAL A 42 3.51 7.74 5.08
N ASP A 43 4.50 8.48 5.57
CA ASP A 43 5.85 7.96 5.82
C ASP A 43 5.88 7.10 7.08
N LEU A 44 6.28 5.83 6.95
CA LEU A 44 6.33 4.90 8.09
C LEU A 44 7.43 5.26 9.10
N ALA A 45 8.54 5.86 8.66
CA ALA A 45 9.59 6.30 9.57
C ALA A 45 9.06 7.42 10.48
N ASP A 46 8.40 8.43 9.90
CA ASP A 46 7.79 9.53 10.65
C ASP A 46 6.72 9.04 11.63
N VAL A 47 5.89 8.08 11.22
CA VAL A 47 4.89 7.46 12.11
C VAL A 47 5.56 6.77 13.31
N MET A 48 6.65 6.05 13.08
CA MET A 48 7.38 5.36 14.15
C MET A 48 8.05 6.36 15.11
N ASP A 49 8.62 7.44 14.58
CA ASP A 49 9.20 8.52 15.39
C ASP A 49 8.13 9.23 16.24
N GLU A 50 6.96 9.49 15.66
CA GLU A 50 5.83 10.08 16.39
C GLU A 50 5.34 9.15 17.50
N LEU A 51 5.18 7.85 17.23
CA LEU A 51 4.82 6.85 18.24
C LEU A 51 5.84 6.80 19.38
N HIS A 52 7.13 6.83 19.03
CA HIS A 52 8.20 6.84 20.02
C HIS A 52 8.13 8.08 20.93
N SER A 53 7.87 9.27 20.37
CA SER A 53 7.68 10.51 21.14
C SER A 53 6.52 10.41 22.15
N ARG A 54 5.50 9.61 21.83
CA ARG A 54 4.34 9.31 22.68
C ARG A 54 4.60 8.14 23.65
N LYS A 55 5.84 7.69 23.78
CA LYS A 55 6.27 6.53 24.59
C LYS A 55 5.66 5.19 24.15
N VAL A 56 5.20 5.10 22.91
CA VAL A 56 4.80 3.82 22.29
C VAL A 56 6.01 3.25 21.56
N THR A 57 6.56 2.16 22.10
CA THR A 57 7.76 1.53 21.55
C THR A 57 7.43 0.25 20.78
N ALA A 58 8.33 -0.15 19.88
CA ALA A 58 8.24 -1.43 19.19
C ALA A 58 8.22 -2.62 20.19
N PRO A 59 7.59 -3.76 19.82
CA PRO A 59 6.90 -4.02 18.55
C PRO A 59 5.51 -3.35 18.46
N VAL A 60 5.18 -2.77 17.31
CA VAL A 60 3.87 -2.17 17.02
C VAL A 60 3.28 -2.81 15.76
N LEU A 61 1.96 -3.04 15.76
CA LEU A 61 1.20 -3.47 14.58
C LEU A 61 0.38 -2.30 14.04
N LEU A 62 0.83 -1.72 12.92
CA LEU A 62 0.09 -0.69 12.21
C LEU A 62 -0.97 -1.33 11.30
N ARG A 63 -2.19 -0.78 11.31
CA ARG A 63 -3.30 -1.24 10.48
C ARG A 63 -3.80 -0.10 9.61
N PHE A 64 -4.08 -0.41 8.35
CA PHE A 64 -4.61 0.53 7.35
C PHE A 64 -5.96 -0.01 6.83
N PRO A 65 -7.08 0.22 7.55
CA PRO A 65 -8.40 -0.30 7.17
C PRO A 65 -8.83 0.13 5.76
N ASP A 66 -8.43 1.33 5.34
CA ASP A 66 -8.73 1.86 4.01
C ASP A 66 -8.20 0.98 2.86
N ILE A 67 -7.09 0.26 3.06
CA ILE A 67 -6.59 -0.71 2.09
C ILE A 67 -7.58 -1.87 1.95
N LEU A 68 -8.15 -2.34 3.07
CA LEU A 68 -9.12 -3.43 3.05
C LEU A 68 -10.37 -3.03 2.27
N ASP A 69 -10.93 -1.85 2.56
CA ASP A 69 -12.08 -1.31 1.83
C ASP A 69 -11.79 -1.26 0.32
N ASN A 70 -10.64 -0.69 -0.05
CA ASN A 70 -10.27 -0.55 -1.45
C ASN A 70 -10.08 -1.90 -2.15
N ARG A 71 -9.59 -2.92 -1.45
CA ARG A 71 -9.44 -4.28 -1.98
C ARG A 71 -10.78 -4.97 -2.18
N ILE A 72 -11.72 -4.81 -1.25
CA ILE A 72 -13.09 -5.33 -1.38
C ILE A 72 -13.76 -4.70 -2.61
N ASP A 73 -13.71 -3.37 -2.72
CA ASP A 73 -14.26 -2.64 -3.86
C ASP A 73 -13.65 -3.09 -5.19
N LYS A 74 -12.34 -3.29 -5.21
CA LYS A 74 -11.62 -3.72 -6.41
C LYS A 74 -12.06 -5.11 -6.85
N ILE A 75 -12.16 -6.07 -5.92
CA ILE A 75 -12.60 -7.44 -6.23
C ILE A 75 -14.04 -7.42 -6.75
N SER A 76 -14.95 -6.75 -6.03
CA SER A 76 -16.35 -6.62 -6.43
C SER A 76 -16.49 -6.01 -7.84
N SER A 77 -15.72 -4.96 -8.12
CA SER A 77 -15.72 -4.28 -9.43
C SER A 77 -15.19 -5.16 -10.56
N CYS A 78 -14.14 -5.97 -10.30
CA CYS A 78 -13.61 -6.91 -11.29
C CYS A 78 -14.65 -8.00 -11.65
N PHE A 79 -15.33 -8.56 -10.65
CA PHE A 79 -16.41 -9.53 -10.89
C PHE A 79 -17.58 -8.91 -11.65
N LYS A 80 -18.04 -7.72 -11.26
CA LYS A 80 -19.10 -7.00 -11.99
C LYS A 80 -18.73 -6.75 -13.45
N LYS A 81 -17.47 -6.39 -13.72
CA LYS A 81 -16.97 -6.19 -15.09
C LYS A 81 -17.04 -7.49 -15.89
N ALA A 82 -16.53 -8.59 -15.35
CA ALA A 82 -16.55 -9.89 -16.02
C ALA A 82 -17.98 -10.39 -16.23
N ALA A 83 -18.85 -10.29 -15.23
CA ALA A 83 -20.24 -10.71 -15.35
C ALA A 83 -20.98 -9.95 -16.46
N LYS A 84 -20.75 -8.63 -16.58
CA LYS A 84 -21.28 -7.82 -17.68
C LYS A 84 -20.73 -8.25 -19.05
N GLU A 85 -19.44 -8.56 -19.13
CA GLU A 85 -18.77 -8.96 -20.37
C GLU A 85 -19.27 -10.30 -20.90
N TYR A 86 -19.58 -11.25 -20.01
CA TYR A 86 -20.06 -12.59 -20.36
C TYR A 86 -21.58 -12.76 -20.20
N GLU A 87 -22.33 -11.67 -19.99
CA GLU A 87 -23.78 -11.67 -19.76
C GLU A 87 -24.23 -12.65 -18.65
N TYR A 88 -23.37 -12.86 -17.67
CA TYR A 88 -23.58 -13.79 -16.58
C TYR A 88 -24.67 -13.26 -15.62
N GLN A 89 -25.73 -14.04 -15.43
CA GLN A 89 -26.92 -13.62 -14.66
C GLN A 89 -26.84 -13.96 -13.16
N GLY A 90 -25.81 -14.71 -12.73
CA GLY A 90 -25.60 -15.03 -11.32
C GLY A 90 -25.08 -13.82 -10.54
N ALA A 91 -25.48 -13.71 -9.28
CA ALA A 91 -25.03 -12.65 -8.38
C ALA A 91 -23.89 -13.14 -7.48
N ASN A 92 -22.93 -12.25 -7.20
CA ASN A 92 -21.91 -12.42 -6.17
C ASN A 92 -22.04 -11.29 -5.13
N PHE A 93 -21.84 -11.62 -3.86
CA PHE A 93 -21.91 -10.69 -2.72
C PHE A 93 -20.51 -10.24 -2.31
#